data_AF-A0A2M7Q8S1-F1
#
_entry.id   AF-A0A2M7Q8S1-F1
#
_cell.length_a   1.000
_cell.length_b   1.000
_cell.length_c   1.000
_cell.angle_alpha   90.00
_cell.angle_beta   90.00
_cell.angle_gamma   90.00
#
_symmetry.space_group_name_H-M   'P 1'
#
loop_
_entity.id
_entity.type
_entity.pdbx_description
1 polymer ?
#
loop_
_entity_poly.entity_id
_entity_poly.type
_entity_poly.pdbx_seq_one_letter_code
_entity_poly.pdbx_strand_id
1 'polypeptide(L)'
;ETPYPVIDILPEQKKHLADKNYGATMRLGVYPAAIKKKTIVYSAYKEPLISERHRHRYEVNPDYIERIEKKGLIFSGFSPNRRLMEIIELPKEKHPFFVASQFHPELKSRPFKPHPLFREFIKAAINKK
;
A
#
# COMPACT_ATOMS: atom_id res chain seq x y z
N GLU A 1 -8.91 -22.18 -8.32
CA GLU A 1 -8.02 -21.34 -9.16
C GLU A 1 -8.87 -20.31 -9.89
N THR A 2 -8.32 -19.14 -10.20
CA THR A 2 -9.03 -18.07 -10.94
C THR A 2 -8.29 -17.77 -12.23
N PRO A 3 -8.99 -17.50 -13.35
CA PRO A 3 -8.34 -17.04 -14.58
C PRO A 3 -7.69 -15.66 -14.44
N TYR A 4 -8.03 -14.88 -13.40
CA TYR A 4 -7.53 -13.52 -13.20
C TYR A 4 -7.00 -13.30 -11.77
N PRO A 5 -5.79 -13.78 -11.43
CA PRO A 5 -5.21 -13.63 -10.10
C PRO A 5 -4.57 -12.23 -9.94
N VAL A 6 -5.42 -11.22 -9.69
CA VAL A 6 -4.99 -9.82 -9.49
C VAL A 6 -4.19 -9.66 -8.20
N ILE A 7 -4.58 -10.40 -7.15
CA ILE A 7 -3.86 -10.51 -5.88
C ILE A 7 -3.39 -11.94 -5.77
N ASP A 8 -2.08 -12.13 -5.64
CA ASP A 8 -1.46 -13.45 -5.63
C ASP A 8 -0.17 -13.44 -4.80
N ILE A 9 0.35 -14.62 -4.52
CA ILE A 9 1.68 -14.77 -3.96
C ILE A 9 2.68 -14.62 -5.10
N LEU A 10 3.79 -13.93 -4.85
CA LEU A 10 4.80 -13.71 -5.88
C LEU A 10 5.31 -15.05 -6.43
N PRO A 11 5.58 -15.17 -7.74
CA PRO A 11 6.03 -16.41 -8.35
C PRO A 11 7.26 -17.03 -7.65
N GLU A 12 8.18 -16.20 -7.19
CA GLU A 12 9.38 -16.59 -6.43
C GLU A 12 9.04 -17.29 -5.11
N GLN A 13 7.93 -16.90 -4.47
CA GLN A 13 7.48 -17.42 -3.18
C GLN A 13 6.56 -18.65 -3.31
N LYS A 14 5.96 -18.88 -4.48
CA LYS A 14 5.09 -20.05 -4.73
C LYS A 14 5.84 -21.37 -4.54
N LYS A 15 7.11 -21.44 -4.95
CA LYS A 15 7.97 -22.62 -4.75
C LYS A 15 8.14 -22.94 -3.26
N HIS A 16 8.44 -21.93 -2.44
CA HIS A 16 8.60 -22.11 -1.00
C HIS A 16 7.31 -22.58 -0.31
N LEU A 17 6.15 -22.19 -0.81
CA LEU A 17 4.86 -22.64 -0.28
C LEU A 17 4.53 -24.08 -0.67
N ALA A 18 4.86 -24.49 -1.90
CA ALA A 18 4.73 -25.88 -2.33
C ALA A 18 5.54 -26.82 -1.41
N ASP A 19 6.71 -26.35 -0.97
CA ASP A 19 7.59 -27.08 -0.05
C ASP A 19 7.20 -26.92 1.45
N LYS A 20 6.02 -26.37 1.74
CA LYS A 20 5.53 -26.05 3.12
C LYS A 20 6.49 -25.16 3.93
N ASN A 21 7.39 -24.43 3.28
CA ASN A 21 8.29 -23.49 3.91
C ASN A 21 7.62 -22.11 4.03
N TYR A 22 6.65 -22.02 4.96
CA TYR A 22 5.85 -20.83 5.18
C TYR A 22 6.62 -19.64 5.77
N GLY A 23 7.85 -19.85 6.26
CA GLY A 23 8.67 -18.80 6.90
C GLY A 23 9.13 -17.71 5.93
N ALA A 24 9.44 -18.07 4.67
CA ALA A 24 10.03 -17.15 3.68
C ALA A 24 9.00 -16.35 2.86
N THR A 25 7.70 -16.50 3.14
CA THR A 25 6.63 -15.88 2.33
C THR A 25 5.81 -14.83 3.07
N MET A 26 5.91 -14.75 4.40
CA MET A 26 5.22 -13.73 5.19
C MET A 26 6.08 -12.49 5.36
N ARG A 27 5.57 -11.33 4.94
CA ARG A 27 6.12 -10.03 5.31
C ARG A 27 5.59 -9.66 6.69
N LEU A 28 6.48 -9.68 7.66
CA LEU A 28 6.17 -9.39 9.06
C LEU A 28 7.16 -8.37 9.62
N GLY A 29 6.64 -7.26 10.14
CA GLY A 29 7.47 -6.23 10.77
C GLY A 29 7.56 -4.95 9.95
N VAL A 30 8.62 -4.17 10.16
CA VAL A 30 8.78 -2.84 9.57
C VAL A 30 9.42 -2.97 8.19
N TYR A 31 8.78 -2.42 7.16
CA TYR A 31 9.32 -2.33 5.81
C TYR A 31 9.31 -0.88 5.30
N PRO A 32 10.33 -0.48 4.54
CA PRO A 32 10.35 0.82 3.90
C PRO A 32 9.37 0.87 2.71
N ALA A 33 8.74 2.02 2.48
CA ALA A 33 7.93 2.30 1.31
C ALA A 33 8.30 3.68 0.75
N ALA A 34 8.65 3.73 -0.53
CA ALA A 34 8.90 4.96 -1.26
C ALA A 34 7.58 5.56 -1.74
N ILE A 35 7.42 6.87 -1.57
CA ILE A 35 6.16 7.59 -1.82
C ILE A 35 6.31 8.50 -3.03
N LYS A 36 5.37 8.37 -3.97
CA LYS A 36 5.30 9.21 -5.16
C LYS A 36 4.92 10.64 -4.78
N LYS A 37 5.68 11.64 -5.24
CA LYS A 37 5.36 13.06 -5.02
C LYS A 37 4.01 13.43 -5.65
N LYS A 38 3.41 14.54 -5.19
CA LYS A 38 2.12 15.08 -5.67
C LYS A 38 0.93 14.12 -5.46
N THR A 39 1.00 13.26 -4.45
CA THR A 39 -0.06 12.34 -4.03
C THR A 39 -0.73 12.79 -2.73
N ILE A 40 -1.89 12.21 -2.40
CA ILE A 40 -2.54 12.41 -1.10
C ILE A 40 -1.61 11.93 0.01
N VAL A 41 -1.04 10.74 -0.18
CA VAL A 41 -0.13 10.10 0.79
C VAL A 41 1.12 10.95 1.04
N TYR A 42 1.76 11.47 -0.01
CA TYR A 42 2.92 12.35 0.16
C TYR A 42 2.54 13.63 0.91
N SER A 43 1.35 14.16 0.68
CA SER A 43 0.87 15.35 1.40
C SER A 43 0.61 15.07 2.89
N ALA A 44 0.19 13.84 3.22
CA ALA A 44 -0.02 13.39 4.59
C ALA A 44 1.30 13.24 5.37
N TYR A 45 2.24 12.47 4.81
CA TYR A 45 3.52 12.15 5.44
C TYR A 45 4.57 13.26 5.31
N LYS A 46 4.57 13.98 4.18
CA LYS A 46 5.58 14.98 3.79
C LYS A 46 7.01 14.43 3.67
N GLU A 47 7.13 13.11 3.49
CA GLU A 47 8.39 12.40 3.37
C GLU A 47 8.39 11.49 2.12
N PRO A 48 9.50 11.40 1.38
CA PRO A 48 9.59 10.56 0.18
C PRO A 48 9.80 9.07 0.48
N LEU A 49 10.20 8.73 1.71
CA LEU A 49 10.46 7.36 2.15
C LEU A 49 9.91 7.22 3.57
N ILE A 50 9.00 6.27 3.76
CA ILE A 50 8.39 5.98 5.07
C ILE A 50 8.72 4.54 5.47
N SER A 51 8.45 4.18 6.72
CA SER A 51 8.65 2.82 7.23
C SER A 51 7.43 2.37 8.01
N GLU A 52 6.74 1.34 7.56
CA GLU A 52 5.43 0.93 8.10
C GLU A 52 5.40 -0.56 8.46
N ARG A 53 4.43 -0.96 9.28
CA ARG A 53 4.33 -2.35 9.77
C ARG A 53 3.42 -3.20 8.88
N HIS A 54 3.94 -4.30 8.39
CA HIS A 54 3.24 -5.26 7.54
C HIS A 54 2.98 -6.56 8.28
N ARG A 55 1.87 -7.22 7.92
CA ARG A 55 1.55 -8.59 8.30
C ARG A 55 0.66 -9.25 7.23
N HIS A 56 1.24 -9.50 6.06
CA HIS A 56 0.54 -10.16 4.95
C HIS A 56 1.50 -11.05 4.14
N ARG A 57 0.92 -11.85 3.24
CA ARG A 57 1.64 -12.74 2.31
C ARG A 57 1.33 -12.44 0.84
N TYR A 58 0.10 -12.03 0.56
CA TYR A 58 -0.36 -11.75 -0.78
C TYR A 58 0.05 -10.34 -1.20
N GLU A 59 0.32 -10.19 -2.49
CA GLU A 59 0.78 -8.98 -3.14
C GLU A 59 -0.03 -8.74 -4.42
N VAL A 60 0.04 -7.52 -4.96
CA VAL A 60 -0.52 -7.24 -6.28
C VAL A 60 0.30 -7.97 -7.33
N ASN A 61 -0.37 -8.69 -8.23
CA ASN A 61 0.30 -9.34 -9.35
C ASN A 61 0.88 -8.29 -10.32
N PRO A 62 2.20 -8.29 -10.57
CA PRO A 62 2.86 -7.35 -11.46
C PRO A 62 2.22 -7.22 -12.85
N ASP A 63 1.68 -8.31 -13.39
CA ASP A 63 1.06 -8.35 -14.72
C ASP A 63 -0.20 -7.46 -14.83
N TYR A 64 -0.80 -7.11 -13.69
CA TYR A 64 -2.02 -6.31 -13.63
C TYR A 64 -1.76 -4.84 -13.29
N ILE A 65 -0.56 -4.48 -12.84
CA ILE A 65 -0.24 -3.11 -12.37
C ILE A 65 -0.52 -2.08 -13.47
N GLU A 66 0.05 -2.27 -14.65
CA GLU A 66 -0.12 -1.32 -15.76
C GLU A 66 -1.58 -1.19 -16.19
N ARG A 67 -2.33 -2.31 -16.19
CA ARG A 67 -3.75 -2.33 -16.53
C ARG A 67 -4.58 -1.54 -15.52
N ILE A 68 -4.25 -1.67 -14.23
CA ILE A 68 -4.90 -0.95 -13.13
C ILE A 68 -4.59 0.55 -13.22
N GLU A 69 -3.32 0.91 -13.45
CA GLU A 69 -2.90 2.31 -13.61
C GLU A 69 -3.57 2.99 -14.80
N LYS A 70 -3.68 2.30 -15.95
CA LYS A 70 -4.38 2.78 -17.14
C LYS A 70 -5.87 3.08 -16.90
N LYS A 71 -6.50 2.46 -15.91
CA LYS A 71 -7.89 2.74 -15.52
C LYS A 71 -8.01 3.89 -14.51
N GLY A 72 -6.87 4.44 -14.08
CA GLY A 72 -6.78 5.67 -13.29
C GLY A 72 -6.70 5.46 -11.78
N LEU A 73 -6.36 4.25 -11.32
CA LEU A 73 -5.86 4.06 -9.95
C LEU A 73 -4.38 4.45 -9.92
N ILE A 74 -3.94 5.11 -8.85
CA ILE A 74 -2.54 5.53 -8.71
C ILE A 74 -1.89 4.66 -7.65
N PHE A 75 -0.80 3.98 -8.01
CA PHE A 75 0.10 3.40 -7.01
C PHE A 75 0.99 4.51 -6.43
N SER A 76 0.60 5.02 -5.26
CA SER A 76 1.25 6.15 -4.60
C SER A 76 2.38 5.74 -3.66
N GLY A 77 2.43 4.47 -3.26
CA GLY A 77 3.50 3.90 -2.45
C GLY A 77 3.95 2.55 -2.98
N PHE A 78 5.26 2.35 -3.02
CA PHE A 78 5.88 1.11 -3.50
C PHE A 78 7.11 0.75 -2.68
N SER A 79 7.49 -0.53 -2.66
CA SER A 79 8.75 -0.96 -2.06
C SER A 79 9.93 -0.21 -2.73
N PRO A 80 11.08 0.00 -2.05
CA PRO A 80 12.18 0.78 -2.64
C PRO A 80 12.71 0.24 -3.98
N ASN A 81 12.61 -1.06 -4.19
CA ASN A 81 12.94 -1.74 -5.46
C ASN A 81 11.81 -1.70 -6.50
N ARG A 82 10.69 -1.01 -6.22
CA ARG A 82 9.49 -0.86 -7.04
C ARG A 82 8.78 -2.16 -7.44
N ARG A 83 9.10 -3.28 -6.78
CA ARG A 83 8.49 -4.59 -7.09
C ARG A 83 7.10 -4.76 -6.45
N LEU A 84 6.88 -4.14 -5.29
CA LEU A 84 5.67 -4.32 -4.50
C LEU A 84 4.91 -3.00 -4.41
N MET A 85 3.60 -3.09 -4.54
CA MET A 85 2.69 -1.96 -4.49
C MET A 85 2.06 -1.89 -3.09
N GLU A 86 2.49 -0.90 -2.32
CA GLU A 86 2.18 -0.80 -0.88
C GLU A 86 0.95 0.07 -0.61
N ILE A 87 0.73 1.07 -1.46
CA ILE A 87 -0.32 2.07 -1.29
C ILE A 87 -0.94 2.43 -2.63
N ILE A 88 -2.26 2.46 -2.66
CA ILE A 88 -3.07 2.93 -3.77
C ILE A 88 -3.90 4.15 -3.36
N GLU A 89 -4.16 5.02 -4.33
CA GLU A 89 -5.09 6.14 -4.18
C GLU A 89 -5.83 6.42 -5.48
N LEU A 90 -6.93 7.17 -5.38
CA LEU A 90 -7.58 7.76 -6.54
C LEU A 90 -7.19 9.24 -6.66
N PRO A 91 -7.17 9.80 -7.88
CA PRO A 91 -7.02 11.24 -8.07
C PRO A 91 -8.07 12.02 -7.27
N LYS A 92 -7.70 13.17 -6.72
CA LYS A 92 -8.60 14.02 -5.93
C LYS A 92 -9.82 14.48 -6.72
N GLU A 93 -9.66 14.61 -8.04
CA GLU A 93 -10.72 14.95 -8.98
C GLU A 93 -11.79 13.85 -9.07
N LYS A 94 -11.42 12.58 -8.82
CA LYS A 94 -12.37 11.45 -8.79
C LYS A 94 -12.96 11.21 -7.42
N HIS A 95 -12.16 11.34 -6.36
CA HIS A 95 -12.61 11.15 -4.99
C HIS A 95 -11.83 12.05 -4.03
N PRO A 96 -12.49 12.81 -3.13
CA PRO A 96 -11.83 13.83 -2.31
C PRO A 96 -10.72 13.26 -1.41
N PHE A 97 -10.92 12.05 -0.91
CA PHE A 97 -9.90 11.32 -0.15
C PHE A 97 -10.11 9.80 -0.30
N PHE A 98 -9.36 9.16 -1.20
CA PHE A 98 -9.35 7.70 -1.33
C PHE A 98 -7.91 7.23 -1.24
N VAL A 99 -7.59 6.54 -0.15
CA VAL A 99 -6.26 5.96 0.10
C VAL A 99 -6.48 4.58 0.71
N ALA A 100 -5.78 3.58 0.19
CA ALA A 100 -5.71 2.26 0.80
C ALA A 100 -4.24 1.82 0.87
N SER A 101 -3.83 1.39 2.06
CA SER A 101 -2.49 0.87 2.32
C SER A 101 -2.55 -0.61 2.68
N GLN A 102 -1.50 -1.34 2.34
CA GLN A 102 -1.35 -2.74 2.71
C GLN A 102 -0.80 -2.91 4.14
N PHE A 103 -0.03 -1.92 4.63
CA PHE A 103 0.45 -1.88 6.00
C PHE A 103 -0.64 -1.46 7.00
N HIS A 104 -0.28 -1.55 8.28
CA HIS A 104 -1.10 -1.28 9.44
C HIS A 104 -0.75 0.06 10.12
N PRO A 105 -1.29 1.21 9.63
CA PRO A 105 -1.02 2.53 10.20
C PRO A 105 -1.46 2.65 11.68
N GLU A 106 -2.45 1.87 12.10
CA GLU A 106 -2.97 1.80 13.46
C GLU A 106 -1.90 1.39 14.48
N LEU A 107 -0.96 0.53 14.10
CA LEU A 107 0.08 0.04 15.01
C LEU A 107 1.11 1.12 15.36
N LYS A 108 1.24 2.16 14.52
CA LYS A 108 2.17 3.28 14.72
C LYS A 108 1.50 4.56 15.19
N SER A 109 0.16 4.61 15.24
CA SER A 109 -0.56 5.75 15.81
C SER A 109 -0.35 5.85 17.33
N ARG A 110 -0.25 7.07 17.86
CA ARG A 110 -0.15 7.36 19.31
C ARG A 110 -1.05 8.55 19.67
N PRO A 111 -1.53 8.67 20.93
CA PRO A 111 -2.41 9.77 21.33
C PRO A 111 -1.86 11.17 20.99
N PHE A 112 -0.59 11.44 21.33
CA PHE A 112 0.07 12.73 21.06
C PHE A 112 0.71 12.83 19.67
N LYS A 113 0.68 11.75 18.89
CA LYS A 113 1.22 11.69 17.53
C LYS A 113 0.32 10.78 16.68
N PRO A 114 -0.89 11.26 16.32
CA PRO A 114 -1.80 10.48 15.51
C PRO A 114 -1.16 10.19 14.15
N HIS A 115 -1.42 8.99 13.64
CA HIS A 115 -0.85 8.58 12.36
C HIS A 115 -1.31 9.53 11.22
N PRO A 116 -0.41 9.96 10.31
CA PRO A 116 -0.72 10.94 9.28
C PRO A 116 -1.94 10.59 8.42
N LEU A 117 -2.08 9.32 8.01
CA LEU A 117 -3.21 8.88 7.19
C LEU A 117 -4.57 9.05 7.91
N PHE A 118 -4.65 8.75 9.22
CA PHE A 118 -5.88 8.96 9.97
C PHE A 118 -6.18 10.44 10.18
N ARG A 119 -5.14 11.26 10.46
CA ARG A 119 -5.30 12.70 10.59
C ARG A 119 -5.87 13.31 9.30
N GLU A 120 -5.31 12.96 8.15
CA GLU A 120 -5.79 13.49 6.86
C GLU A 120 -7.17 12.91 6.49
N PHE A 121 -7.47 11.66 6.84
CA PHE A 121 -8.80 11.08 6.65
C PHE A 121 -9.87 11.86 7.42
N ILE A 122 -9.66 12.12 8.71
CA ILE A 122 -10.60 12.91 9.53
C ILE A 122 -10.73 14.34 9.00
N LYS A 123 -9.61 14.97 8.61
CA LYS A 123 -9.62 16.29 8.00
C LYS A 123 -10.45 16.32 6.71
N ALA A 124 -10.33 15.30 5.87
CA ALA A 124 -11.14 15.19 4.65
C ALA A 124 -12.62 14.97 4.96
N ALA A 125 -12.94 14.20 6.00
CA ALA A 125 -14.30 13.96 6.45
C ALA A 125 -14.97 15.25 6.97
N ILE A 126 -14.27 16.06 7.76
CA ILE A 126 -14.79 17.32 8.31
C ILE A 126 -15.02 18.37 7.20
N ASN A 127 -14.14 18.42 6.20
CA ASN A 127 -14.23 19.40 5.12
C ASN A 127 -15.23 19.03 4.03
N LYS A 128 -15.83 17.84 4.08
CA LYS A 128 -16.86 17.42 3.14
C LYS A 128 -18.18 18.09 3.52
N LYS A 129 -18.44 19.25 2.90
CA LYS A 129 -19.78 19.84 2.83
C LYS A 129 -20.62 19.09 1.79
#